data_AF-A0A3D3I5H9-F1
#
_entry.id   AF-A0A3D3I5H9-F1
#
_cell.length_a   1.000
_cell.length_b   1.000
_cell.length_c   1.000
_cell.angle_alpha   90.00
_cell.angle_beta   90.00
_cell.angle_gamma   90.00
#
_symmetry.space_group_name_H-M   'P 1'
#
loop_
_entity.id
_entity.type
_entity.pdbx_description
1 polymer ?
#
loop_
_entity_poly.entity_id
_entity_poly.type
_entity_poly.pdbx_seq_one_letter_code
_entity_poly.pdbx_strand_id
1 'polypeptide(L)' 'MNHVPSKDDLLQAHERIKSFVHQTSVMTSASIDAIAGCQIFFKCENF' A
#
# COMPACT_ATOMS: atom_id res chain seq x y z
N MET A 1 -22.07 4.93 -17.25
CA MET A 1 -20.82 4.49 -17.89
C MET A 1 -19.88 4.04 -16.78
N ASN A 2 -19.47 2.77 -16.79
CA ASN A 2 -18.42 2.29 -15.88
C ASN A 2 -17.07 2.71 -16.46
N HIS A 3 -16.50 3.78 -15.89
CA HIS A 3 -15.15 4.22 -16.20
C HIS A 3 -14.17 3.43 -15.32
N VAL A 4 -13.25 2.68 -15.94
CA VAL A 4 -12.15 2.05 -15.22
C VAL A 4 -11.14 3.13 -14.85
N PRO A 5 -10.79 3.32 -13.57
CA PRO A 5 -9.84 4.36 -13.17
C PRO A 5 -8.48 4.19 -13.86
N SER A 6 -7.95 5.31 -14.34
CA SER A 6 -6.60 5.41 -14.85
C SER A 6 -5.59 5.61 -13.71
N LYS A 7 -4.30 5.55 -14.05
CA LYS A 7 -3.23 5.90 -13.10
C LYS A 7 -3.37 7.33 -12.57
N ASP A 8 -3.80 8.26 -13.41
CA ASP A 8 -3.97 9.67 -13.03
C ASP A 8 -5.05 9.81 -11.95
N ASP A 9 -6.18 9.10 -12.14
CA ASP A 9 -7.27 9.08 -11.16
C ASP A 9 -6.80 8.58 -9.78
N LEU A 10 -5.91 7.58 -9.75
CA LEU A 10 -5.32 7.08 -8.50
C LEU A 10 -4.40 8.11 -7.82
N LEU A 11 -3.58 8.83 -8.61
CA LEU A 11 -2.69 9.87 -8.08
C LEU A 11 -3.49 11.05 -7.52
N GLN A 12 -4.54 11.48 -8.23
CA GLN A 12 -5.44 12.52 -7.76
C GLN A 12 -6.20 12.09 -6.49
N ALA A 13 -6.62 10.83 -6.40
CA ALA A 13 -7.26 10.31 -5.21
C ALA A 13 -6.30 10.31 -4.01
N HIS A 14 -5.05 9.89 -4.20
CA HIS A 14 -4.04 9.90 -3.14
C HIS A 14 -3.80 11.30 -2.57
N GLU A 15 -3.61 12.30 -3.42
CA GLU A 15 -3.39 13.68 -2.96
C GLU A 15 -4.63 14.25 -2.26
N ARG A 16 -5.84 13.91 -2.71
CA ARG A 16 -7.09 14.36 -2.08
C ARG A 16 -7.25 13.85 -0.64
N ILE A 17 -6.84 12.61 -0.37
CA ILE A 17 -7.03 11.98 0.94
C ILE A 17 -5.83 12.15 1.88
N LYS A 18 -4.68 12.62 1.37
CA LYS A 18 -3.38 12.64 2.06
C LYS A 18 -3.38 13.26 3.45
N SER A 19 -4.14 14.32 3.67
CA SER A 19 -4.25 14.98 4.98
C SER A 19 -5.17 14.28 5.98
N PHE A 20 -5.89 13.25 5.53
CA PHE A 20 -6.94 12.55 6.30
C PHE A 20 -6.62 11.08 6.55
N VAL A 21 -5.58 10.53 5.90
CA VAL A 21 -5.22 9.12 6.03
C VAL A 21 -3.81 8.97 6.60
N HIS A 22 -3.56 7.85 7.27
CA HIS A 22 -2.22 7.49 7.69
C HIS A 22 -1.40 7.03 6.48
N GLN A 23 -0.17 7.50 6.37
CA GLN A 23 0.83 6.81 5.56
C GLN A 23 1.32 5.59 6.32
N THR A 24 0.55 4.51 6.27
CA THR A 24 0.81 3.27 7.01
C THR A 24 2.21 2.72 6.68
N SER A 25 2.87 2.15 7.67
CA SER A 25 4.23 1.67 7.52
C SER A 25 4.32 0.45 6.60
N VAL A 26 5.52 0.20 6.10
CA VAL A 26 5.88 -1.08 5.48
C VAL A 26 6.77 -1.82 6.46
N MET A 27 6.33 -3.01 6.88
CA MET A 27 7.09 -3.88 7.78
C MET A 27 7.74 -5.03 7.01
N THR A 28 8.79 -5.61 7.58
CA THR A 28 9.48 -6.80 7.07
C THR A 28 9.79 -7.75 8.22
N SER A 29 10.09 -9.02 7.91
CA SER A 29 10.44 -10.03 8.92
C SER A 29 11.36 -11.09 8.34
N ALA A 30 12.60 -11.17 8.85
CA ALA A 30 13.58 -12.14 8.39
C ALA A 30 13.13 -13.60 8.57
N SER A 31 12.40 -13.90 9.64
CA SER A 31 11.85 -15.25 9.86
C SER A 31 10.81 -15.61 8.80
N ILE A 32 9.96 -14.66 8.42
CA ILE A 32 8.94 -14.88 7.39
C ILE A 32 9.58 -14.97 6.01
N ASP A 33 10.57 -14.12 5.73
CA ASP A 33 11.36 -14.18 4.49
C ASP A 33 12.02 -15.55 4.32
N ALA A 34 12.59 -16.11 5.39
CA ALA A 34 13.20 -17.43 5.38
C ALA A 34 12.19 -18.56 5.10
N ILE A 35 10.96 -18.45 5.62
CA ILE A 35 9.87 -19.41 5.36
C ILE A 35 9.40 -19.30 3.89
N ALA A 36 9.28 -18.08 3.37
CA ALA A 36 8.79 -17.83 2.02
C ALA A 36 9.84 -18.02 0.92
N GLY A 37 11.13 -17.99 1.28
CA GLY A 37 12.24 -18.04 0.33
C GLY A 37 12.40 -16.75 -0.50
N CYS A 38 11.82 -15.64 -0.05
CA CYS A 38 11.89 -14.33 -0.70
C CYS A 38 11.72 -13.19 0.31
N GLN A 39 11.97 -11.94 -0.10
CA GLN A 39 11.71 -10.78 0.74
C GLN A 39 10.24 -10.38 0.68
N ILE A 40 9.59 -10.30 1.84
CA ILE A 40 8.20 -9.89 1.98
C ILE A 40 8.10 -8.51 2.64
N PHE A 41 7.34 -7.64 1.99
CA PHE A 41 7.04 -6.29 2.45
C PHE A 41 5.54 -6.18 2.79
N PHE A 42 5.23 -5.99 4.07
CA PHE A 42 3.86 -5.90 4.57
C PHE A 42 3.42 -4.44 4.58
N LYS A 43 2.46 -4.06 3.73
CA LYS A 43 1.79 -2.76 3.80
C LYS A 43 0.66 -2.83 4.82
N CYS A 44 0.86 -2.21 5.98
CA CYS A 44 0.04 -2.44 7.18
C CYS A 44 -1.18 -1.51 7.26
N GLU A 45 -2.17 -1.67 6.38
CA GLU A 45 -3.44 -0.89 6.38
C GLU A 45 -4.36 -1.16 7.59
N ASN A 46 -3.94 -2.01 8.52
CA ASN A 46 -4.67 -2.32 9.75
C ASN A 46 -4.42 -1.31 10.89
N PHE A 47 -3.69 -0.21 10.63
CA PHE A 47 -3.32 0.86 11.57
C PHE A 47 -3.55 2.24 10.92
#